data_AF-S4PD30-F1
#
_entry.id   AF-S4PD30-F1
#
_cell.length_a   1.000
_cell.length_b   1.000
_cell.length_c   1.000
_cell.angle_alpha   90.00
_cell.angle_beta   90.00
_cell.angle_gamma   90.00
#
_symmetry.space_group_name_H-M   'P 1'
#
loop_
_entity.id
_entity.type
_entity.pdbx_description
1 polymer ?
#
loop_
_entity_poly.entity_id
_entity_poly.type
_entity_poly.pdbx_seq_one_letter_code
_entity_poly.pdbx_strand_id
1 'polypeptide(L)'
;DVKCYNLNGQLRKDYNLVSGLESRCGNGLPEYLCYQCVAYVMSCKRFRDKCQRAYFTLKEILHRNKEITKPILEEIDYERLKLGPNLTFLDKDSVKTKFDSVKFKWIKTVRMSIEPQENIPVIQYGPSTDKCAFEKSTQSEF
;
A
#
# COMPACT_ATOMS: atom_id res chain seq x y z
N ASP A 1 -35.13 -7.28 -0.52
CA ASP A 1 -34.04 -8.14 -1.05
C ASP A 1 -32.75 -7.38 -1.27
N VAL A 2 -31.63 -7.95 -0.81
CA VAL A 2 -30.29 -7.42 -1.03
C VAL A 2 -29.67 -8.16 -2.21
N LYS A 3 -29.33 -7.45 -3.28
CA LYS A 3 -28.69 -8.04 -4.46
C LYS A 3 -27.25 -8.46 -4.12
N CYS A 4 -26.94 -9.74 -4.28
CA CYS A 4 -25.62 -10.31 -4.10
C CYS A 4 -24.96 -10.64 -5.43
N TYR A 5 -23.65 -10.47 -5.50
CA TYR A 5 -22.82 -10.74 -6.66
C TYR A 5 -21.82 -11.84 -6.30
N ASN A 6 -21.69 -12.83 -7.17
CA ASN A 6 -20.67 -13.87 -7.01
C ASN A 6 -19.27 -13.24 -7.12
N LEU A 7 -18.41 -13.58 -6.17
CA LEU A 7 -17.03 -13.14 -6.11
C LEU A 7 -16.20 -13.99 -7.07
N ASN A 8 -16.26 -13.70 -8.36
CA ASN A 8 -15.48 -14.38 -9.40
C ASN A 8 -14.73 -13.37 -10.29
N GLY A 9 -13.83 -13.89 -11.13
CA GLY A 9 -13.10 -13.09 -12.12
C GLY A 9 -12.40 -11.87 -11.52
N GLN A 10 -12.70 -10.69 -12.07
CA GLN A 10 -12.07 -9.44 -11.65
C GLN A 10 -12.48 -8.99 -10.25
N LEU A 11 -13.73 -9.24 -9.83
CA LEU A 11 -14.21 -8.83 -8.50
C LEU A 11 -13.44 -9.54 -7.39
N ARG A 12 -13.14 -10.83 -7.57
CA ARG A 12 -12.31 -11.61 -6.63
C ARG A 12 -10.88 -11.07 -6.55
N LYS A 13 -10.26 -10.78 -7.70
CA LYS A 13 -8.92 -10.18 -7.75
C LYS A 13 -8.88 -8.84 -7.01
N ASP A 14 -9.89 -8.02 -7.23
CA ASP A 14 -10.00 -6.70 -6.61
C ASP A 14 -10.23 -6.79 -5.11
N TYR A 15 -11.13 -7.69 -4.68
CA TYR A 15 -11.36 -7.98 -3.27
C TYR A 15 -10.08 -8.45 -2.58
N ASN A 16 -9.37 -9.42 -3.17
CA ASN A 16 -8.12 -9.93 -2.61
C ASN A 16 -7.05 -8.83 -2.52
N LEU A 17 -6.96 -7.99 -3.56
CA LEU A 17 -6.00 -6.89 -3.62
C LEU A 17 -6.27 -5.82 -2.54
N VAL A 18 -7.52 -5.47 -2.28
CA VAL A 18 -7.87 -4.41 -1.31
C VAL A 18 -7.94 -4.92 0.13
N SER A 19 -8.26 -6.20 0.34
CA SER A 19 -8.36 -6.80 1.67
C SER A 19 -7.05 -7.43 2.16
N GLY A 20 -6.14 -7.78 1.25
CA GLY A 20 -4.96 -8.58 1.57
C GLY A 20 -5.26 -10.07 1.81
N LEU A 21 -6.50 -10.50 1.59
CA LEU A 21 -6.93 -11.89 1.78
C LEU A 21 -6.92 -12.64 0.46
N GLU A 22 -6.54 -13.92 0.47
CA GLU A 22 -6.63 -14.77 -0.71
C GLU A 22 -7.91 -15.59 -0.69
N SER A 23 -9.02 -15.02 -1.14
CA SER A 23 -10.27 -15.79 -1.27
C SER A 23 -10.19 -16.79 -2.43
N ARG A 24 -10.54 -18.05 -2.17
CA ARG A 24 -10.69 -19.14 -3.16
C ARG A 24 -12.07 -19.81 -2.96
N CYS A 25 -12.54 -20.57 -3.95
CA CYS A 25 -13.80 -21.32 -3.77
C CYS A 25 -13.61 -22.35 -2.65
N GLY A 26 -14.57 -22.46 -1.72
CA GLY A 26 -14.51 -23.45 -0.65
C GLY A 26 -13.44 -23.25 0.44
N ASN A 27 -12.73 -22.12 0.49
CA ASN A 27 -11.71 -21.88 1.52
C ASN A 27 -12.23 -21.17 2.79
N GLY A 28 -13.55 -21.14 2.98
CA GLY A 28 -14.21 -20.51 4.12
C GLY A 28 -14.34 -18.98 4.04
N LEU A 29 -13.77 -18.33 3.01
CA LEU A 29 -13.98 -16.91 2.76
C LEU A 29 -15.23 -16.66 1.90
N PRO A 30 -15.80 -15.43 1.91
CA PRO A 30 -17.04 -15.13 1.21
C PRO A 30 -16.98 -15.42 -0.29
N GLU A 31 -17.96 -16.17 -0.80
CA GLU A 31 -18.15 -16.42 -2.23
C GLU A 31 -19.04 -15.37 -2.91
N TYR A 32 -19.74 -14.57 -2.13
CA TYR A 32 -20.65 -13.54 -2.61
C TYR A 32 -20.49 -12.25 -1.81
N LEU A 33 -20.69 -11.12 -2.47
CA LEU A 33 -20.76 -9.80 -1.84
C LEU A 33 -22.10 -9.14 -2.17
N CYS A 34 -22.70 -8.46 -1.20
CA CYS A 34 -23.84 -7.58 -1.50
C CYS A 34 -23.39 -6.38 -2.35
N TYR A 35 -24.35 -5.68 -2.98
CA TYR A 35 -24.05 -4.52 -3.81
C TYR A 35 -23.25 -3.42 -3.08
N GLN A 36 -23.47 -3.24 -1.77
CA GLN A 36 -22.75 -2.26 -0.95
C GLN A 36 -21.28 -2.67 -0.78
N CYS A 37 -21.02 -3.93 -0.45
CA CYS A 37 -19.66 -4.48 -0.36
C CYS A 37 -18.92 -4.38 -1.69
N VAL A 38 -19.59 -4.63 -2.82
CA VAL A 38 -19.00 -4.43 -4.15
C VAL A 38 -18.62 -2.95 -4.34
N ALA A 39 -19.50 -2.02 -3.99
CA ALA A 39 -19.19 -0.58 -4.08
C ALA A 39 -17.98 -0.19 -3.21
N TYR A 40 -17.85 -0.75 -2.00
CA TYR A 40 -16.67 -0.54 -1.16
C TYR A 40 -15.39 -1.08 -1.80
N VAL A 41 -15.40 -2.32 -2.31
CA VAL A 41 -14.22 -2.91 -2.98
C VAL A 41 -13.77 -2.04 -4.15
N MET A 42 -14.71 -1.61 -5.00
CA MET A 42 -14.41 -0.75 -6.14
C MET A 42 -13.85 0.62 -5.70
N SER A 43 -14.37 1.18 -4.62
CA SER A 43 -13.92 2.48 -4.10
C SER A 43 -12.51 2.37 -3.50
N CYS A 44 -12.26 1.35 -2.69
CA CYS A 44 -10.94 1.08 -2.11
C CYS A 44 -9.90 0.81 -3.20
N LYS A 45 -10.26 0.08 -4.26
CA LYS A 45 -9.35 -0.14 -5.40
C LYS A 45 -8.99 1.17 -6.09
N ARG A 46 -9.99 2.01 -6.43
CA ARG A 46 -9.74 3.32 -7.04
C ARG A 46 -8.84 4.20 -6.17
N PHE A 47 -9.04 4.16 -4.85
CA PHE A 47 -8.18 4.86 -3.89
C PHE A 47 -6.75 4.34 -3.93
N ARG A 48 -6.57 3.03 -3.80
CA ARG A 48 -5.27 2.38 -3.87
C ARG A 48 -4.52 2.74 -5.16
N ASP A 49 -5.18 2.66 -6.30
CA ASP A 49 -4.58 2.97 -7.61
C ASP A 49 -4.21 4.45 -7.72
N LYS A 50 -4.99 5.35 -7.12
CA LYS A 50 -4.67 6.80 -7.03
C LYS A 50 -3.45 7.04 -6.16
N CYS A 51 -3.37 6.42 -4.97
CA CYS A 51 -2.19 6.51 -4.11
C CYS A 51 -0.93 5.99 -4.81
N GLN A 52 -1.04 4.87 -5.52
CA GLN A 52 0.08 4.27 -6.26
C GLN A 52 0.57 5.20 -7.38
N ARG A 53 -0.33 5.80 -8.16
CA ARG A 53 0.02 6.79 -9.20
C ARG A 53 0.66 8.05 -8.62
N ALA A 54 0.10 8.57 -7.51
CA ALA A 54 0.68 9.71 -6.82
C ALA A 54 2.09 9.41 -6.31
N TYR A 55 2.30 8.23 -5.71
CA TYR A 55 3.61 7.78 -5.24
C TYR A 55 4.64 7.75 -6.37
N PHE A 56 4.32 7.11 -7.50
CA PHE A 56 5.26 7.06 -8.62
C PHE A 56 5.52 8.44 -9.24
N THR A 57 4.50 9.29 -9.32
CA THR A 57 4.66 10.67 -9.80
C THR A 57 5.65 11.45 -8.93
N LEU A 58 5.45 11.40 -7.60
CA LEU A 58 6.34 12.07 -6.65
C LEU A 58 7.75 11.48 -6.66
N LYS A 59 7.87 10.16 -6.82
CA LYS A 59 9.17 9.47 -6.95
C LYS A 59 9.91 9.91 -8.21
N GLU A 60 9.22 10.04 -9.34
CA GLU A 60 9.79 10.54 -10.59
C GLU A 60 10.26 11.99 -10.47
N ILE A 61 9.46 12.86 -9.85
CA ILE A 61 9.83 14.25 -9.59
C ILE A 61 11.09 14.30 -8.72
N LEU A 62 11.12 13.55 -7.63
CA LEU A 62 12.28 13.49 -6.75
C LEU A 62 13.51 12.95 -7.48
N HIS A 63 13.34 11.97 -8.37
CA HIS A 63 14.44 11.42 -9.14
C HIS A 63 15.05 12.46 -10.09
N ARG A 64 14.21 13.25 -10.79
CA ARG A 64 14.61 14.25 -11.78
C ARG A 64 15.15 15.53 -11.15
N ASN A 65 14.42 16.07 -10.17
CA ASN A 65 14.66 17.41 -9.64
C ASN A 65 15.44 17.38 -8.32
N LYS A 66 15.61 16.20 -7.70
CA LYS A 66 16.21 15.98 -6.36
C LYS A 66 15.46 16.67 -5.20
N GLU A 67 14.36 17.33 -5.50
CA GLU A 67 13.47 17.97 -4.55
C GLU A 67 12.02 17.92 -5.04
N ILE A 68 11.09 18.12 -4.10
CA ILE A 68 9.66 18.28 -4.38
C ILE A 68 9.24 19.64 -3.83
N THR A 69 8.97 20.60 -4.71
CA THR A 69 8.57 21.97 -4.35
C THR A 69 7.17 22.29 -4.89
N LYS A 70 6.50 23.28 -4.30
CA LYS A 70 5.13 23.66 -4.71
C LYS A 70 5.03 24.03 -6.21
N PRO A 71 5.95 24.83 -6.80
CA PRO A 71 5.88 25.16 -8.22
C PRO A 71 5.90 23.92 -9.11
N ILE A 72 6.74 22.94 -8.78
CA ILE A 72 6.82 21.66 -9.52
C ILE A 72 5.48 20.90 -9.42
N LEU A 73 4.81 20.94 -8.26
CA LEU A 73 3.51 20.28 -8.07
C LEU A 73 2.36 20.99 -8.81
N GLU A 74 2.47 22.30 -9.03
CA GLU A 74 1.50 23.11 -9.78
C GLU A 74 1.61 22.88 -11.29
N GLU A 75 2.80 22.51 -11.79
CA GLU A 75 3.03 22.11 -13.19
C GLU A 75 2.52 20.71 -13.52
N ILE A 76 2.11 19.91 -12.52
CA ILE A 76 1.62 18.55 -12.74
C ILE A 76 0.24 18.59 -13.38
N ASP A 77 0.11 17.89 -14.52
CA ASP A 77 -1.18 17.58 -15.13
C ASP A 77 -1.90 16.45 -14.37
N TYR A 78 -2.76 16.84 -13.42
CA TYR A 78 -3.55 15.93 -12.59
C TYR A 78 -4.55 15.09 -13.37
N GLU A 79 -5.05 15.60 -14.50
CA GLU A 79 -6.03 14.89 -15.35
C GLU A 79 -5.34 13.78 -16.14
N ARG A 80 -4.18 14.07 -16.73
CA ARG A 80 -3.38 13.06 -17.44
C ARG A 80 -2.91 11.96 -16.49
N LEU A 81 -2.53 12.30 -15.27
CA LEU A 81 -2.16 11.31 -14.24
C LEU A 81 -3.36 10.63 -13.60
N LYS A 82 -4.58 11.04 -13.97
CA LYS A 82 -5.85 10.51 -13.44
C LYS A 82 -5.86 10.56 -11.90
N LEU A 83 -5.34 11.65 -11.35
CA LEU A 83 -5.33 11.98 -9.94
C LEU A 83 -6.59 12.78 -9.54
N GLY A 84 -7.36 13.30 -10.50
CA GLY A 84 -8.71 13.85 -10.29
C GLY A 84 -9.84 12.81 -10.51
N PRO A 85 -11.06 13.03 -9.97
CA PRO A 85 -11.43 13.94 -8.89
C PRO A 85 -11.22 13.31 -7.50
N ASN A 86 -11.58 14.04 -6.44
CA ASN A 86 -11.55 13.55 -5.06
C ASN A 86 -12.50 12.37 -4.87
N LEU A 87 -12.06 11.39 -4.08
CA LEU A 87 -12.90 10.28 -3.72
C LEU A 87 -13.94 10.82 -2.74
N THR A 88 -15.22 10.72 -3.09
CA THR A 88 -16.34 11.22 -2.30
C THR A 88 -16.40 10.64 -0.88
N PHE A 89 -15.75 9.50 -0.63
CA PHE A 89 -15.61 8.91 0.69
C PHE A 89 -14.72 9.72 1.65
N LEU A 90 -13.87 10.62 1.13
CA LEU A 90 -13.00 11.51 1.91
C LEU A 90 -13.53 12.96 1.88
N ASP A 91 -14.86 13.13 1.86
CA ASP A 91 -15.44 14.46 1.91
C ASP A 91 -14.90 15.19 3.15
N LYS A 92 -14.48 16.45 2.99
CA LYS A 92 -13.76 17.20 4.04
C LYS A 92 -14.58 17.33 5.32
N ASP A 93 -15.91 17.27 5.18
CA ASP A 93 -16.86 17.34 6.28
C ASP A 93 -17.01 15.99 7.02
N SER A 94 -16.57 14.89 6.41
CA SER A 94 -16.62 13.53 6.96
C SER A 94 -15.30 13.05 7.57
N VAL A 95 -14.17 13.66 7.17
CA VAL A 95 -12.83 13.28 7.62
C VAL A 95 -12.48 14.03 8.91
N LYS A 96 -12.74 13.40 10.07
CA LYS A 96 -12.35 13.91 11.41
C LYS A 96 -10.84 13.87 11.69
N THR A 97 -10.02 13.52 10.72
CA THR A 97 -8.57 13.44 10.89
C THR A 97 -7.99 14.86 10.84
N LYS A 98 -7.69 15.41 12.02
CA LYS A 98 -6.92 16.64 12.13
C LYS A 98 -5.51 16.39 11.57
N PHE A 99 -5.14 17.11 10.54
CA PHE A 99 -3.75 17.17 10.10
C PHE A 99 -2.99 18.02 11.11
N ASP A 100 -2.23 17.38 11.99
CA ASP A 100 -1.29 18.09 12.84
C ASP A 100 -0.11 18.55 11.98
N SER A 101 0.19 19.84 12.02
CA SER A 101 1.36 20.42 11.38
C SER A 101 2.60 20.09 12.21
N VAL A 102 3.08 18.85 12.09
CA VAL A 102 4.34 18.46 12.73
C VAL A 102 5.47 19.08 11.91
N LYS A 103 6.01 20.21 12.39
CA LYS A 103 7.27 20.75 11.87
C LYS A 103 8.35 19.70 12.09
N PHE A 104 8.93 19.20 10.99
CA PHE A 104 10.09 18.32 11.05
C PHE A 104 11.18 18.99 11.90
N LYS A 105 11.49 18.38 13.04
CA LYS A 105 12.64 18.76 13.88
C LYS A 105 13.63 17.62 13.80
N TRP A 106 14.88 17.93 13.43
CA TRP A 106 16.01 17.05 13.67
C TRP A 106 16.19 16.92 15.19
N ILE A 107 15.50 15.96 15.80
CA ILE A 107 15.75 15.58 17.19
C ILE A 107 17.00 14.71 17.16
N LYS A 108 18.16 15.29 17.50
CA LYS A 108 19.43 14.55 17.64
C LYS A 108 19.42 13.56 18.81
N THR A 109 18.40 13.62 19.67
CA THR A 109 18.24 12.85 20.90
C THR A 109 17.15 11.79 20.74
N VAL A 110 17.43 10.70 20.03
CA VAL A 110 17.15 9.29 20.38
C VAL A 110 17.88 8.43 19.34
N ARG A 111 19.20 8.54 19.25
CA ARG A 111 19.97 7.33 18.97
C ARG A 111 20.16 6.71 20.34
N MET A 112 19.21 5.88 20.76
CA MET A 112 19.58 4.91 21.78
C MET A 112 20.78 4.17 21.21
N SER A 113 21.90 4.20 21.92
CA SER A 113 22.96 3.23 21.71
C SER A 113 22.33 1.88 22.04
N ILE A 114 21.63 1.31 21.07
CA ILE A 114 21.27 -0.09 21.10
C ILE A 114 22.61 -0.76 20.89
N GLU A 115 23.28 -1.10 22.00
CA GLU A 115 24.27 -2.15 21.92
C GLU A 115 23.58 -3.34 21.26
N PRO A 116 24.21 -3.96 20.25
CA PRO A 116 23.58 -5.01 19.48
C PRO A 116 23.29 -6.19 20.40
N GLN A 117 22.09 -6.22 20.99
CA GLN A 117 21.59 -7.44 21.58
C GLN A 117 21.33 -8.40 20.43
N GLU A 118 22.04 -9.52 20.51
CA GLU A 118 22.18 -10.51 19.47
C GLU A 118 20.83 -10.92 18.87
N ASN A 119 20.80 -10.91 17.53
CA ASN A 119 19.82 -11.57 16.67
C ASN A 119 18.34 -11.17 16.86
N ILE A 120 17.91 -10.14 16.12
CA ILE A 120 16.49 -9.96 15.78
C ILE A 120 16.11 -11.04 14.77
N PRO A 121 15.22 -11.99 15.09
CA PRO A 121 14.80 -13.01 14.13
C PRO A 121 13.95 -12.35 13.04
N VAL A 122 14.52 -12.25 11.84
CA VAL A 122 13.79 -11.85 10.63
C VAL A 122 13.03 -13.07 10.12
N ILE A 123 11.74 -13.18 10.49
CA ILE A 123 10.87 -14.22 9.95
C ILE A 123 10.41 -13.79 8.56
N GLN A 124 11.01 -14.39 7.53
CA GLN A 124 10.55 -14.25 6.15
C GLN A 124 9.44 -15.26 5.87
N TYR A 125 8.25 -14.78 5.54
CA TYR A 125 7.17 -15.63 5.01
C TYR A 125 7.33 -15.72 3.49
N GLY A 126 7.83 -16.86 3.02
CA GLY A 126 7.82 -17.25 1.60
C GLY A 126 6.73 -18.29 1.33
N PRO A 127 6.25 -18.41 0.07
CA PRO A 127 5.36 -19.50 -0.30
C PRO A 127 6.07 -20.83 -0.09
N SER A 128 5.41 -21.76 0.59
CA SER A 128 5.92 -23.09 0.92
C SER A 128 6.20 -23.89 -0.35
N THR A 129 7.46 -23.99 -0.72
CA THR A 129 7.96 -24.99 -1.67
C THR A 129 9.19 -25.65 -1.09
N ASP A 130 9.09 -26.97 -0.92
CA ASP A 130 10.14 -27.87 -0.50
C ASP A 130 11.47 -27.62 -1.23
N LYS A 131 12.55 -27.64 -0.44
CA LYS A 131 13.94 -27.96 -0.79
C LYS A 131 14.48 -27.33 -2.08
N CYS A 132 15.32 -26.30 -1.93
CA CYS A 132 16.58 -26.29 -2.66
C CYS A 132 17.64 -25.51 -1.89
N ALA A 133 18.65 -26.23 -1.42
CA ALA A 133 19.85 -25.70 -0.80
C ALA A 133 20.56 -24.74 -1.76
N PHE A 134 21.05 -23.62 -1.23
CA PHE A 134 22.14 -22.88 -1.84
C PHE A 134 23.26 -22.81 -0.81
N GLU A 135 24.09 -23.85 -0.81
CA GLU A 135 25.42 -23.78 -0.25
C GLU A 135 26.20 -22.72 -1.03
N LYS A 136 26.83 -21.79 -0.31
CA LYS A 136 28.14 -21.28 -0.72
C LYS A 136 29.07 -21.21 0.48
N SER A 137 30.13 -21.99 0.30
CA SER A 137 31.32 -22.24 1.09
C SER A 137 32.05 -20.98 1.53
N THR A 138 32.46 -21.00 2.81
CA THR A 138 33.77 -20.63 3.37
C THR A 138 34.69 -19.71 2.56
N GLN A 139 35.15 -18.64 3.21
CA GLN A 139 36.58 -18.50 3.53
C GLN A 139 36.78 -17.61 4.78
N SER A 140 37.59 -18.15 5.67
CA SER A 140 37.97 -17.66 6.99
C SER A 140 39.35 -16.97 6.94
N GLU A 141 39.47 -15.93 7.76
CA GLU A 141 40.62 -15.57 8.61
C GLU A 141 41.97 -15.11 8.03
N PHE A 142 42.44 -14.02 8.66
CA PHE A 142 43.73 -13.31 8.69
C PHE A 142 44.07 -12.34 7.54
#